data_AF-A0A173WB88-F1
#
_entry.id   AF-A0A173WB88-F1
#
_cell.length_a   1.000
_cell.length_b   1.000
_cell.length_c   1.000
_cell.angle_alpha   90.00
_cell.angle_beta   90.00
_cell.angle_gamma   90.00
#
_symmetry.space_group_name_H-M   'P 1'
#
loop_
_entity.id
_entity.type
_entity.pdbx_description
1 polymer ?
#
loop_
_entity_poly.entity_id
_entity_poly.type
_entity_poly.pdbx_seq_one_letter_code
_entity_poly.pdbx_strand_id
1 'polypeptide(L)' 'MVTEKVKGVISCPICKKGKVIAYESASGKSSVGCHNCGRYLLVDWDKMTAVENKACKNAYKMVVNN' A
#
# COMPACT_ATOMS: atom_id res chain seq x y z
N MET A 1 11.38 5.80 -17.95
CA MET A 1 11.25 5.04 -16.68
C MET A 1 11.53 6.02 -15.56
N VAL A 2 10.60 6.19 -14.63
CA VAL A 2 10.80 7.08 -13.47
C VAL A 2 11.77 6.38 -12.51
N THR A 3 12.95 6.95 -12.30
CA THR A 3 13.96 6.43 -11.37
C THR A 3 13.81 7.12 -10.01
N GLU A 4 12.79 6.73 -9.25
CA GLU A 4 12.65 7.17 -7.86
C GLU A 4 13.52 6.34 -6.92
N LYS A 5 14.11 7.00 -5.92
CA LYS A 5 14.88 6.32 -4.87
C LYS A 5 13.95 5.51 -3.99
N VAL A 6 14.35 4.29 -3.67
CA VAL A 6 13.61 3.38 -2.80
C VAL A 6 13.96 3.68 -1.34
N LYS A 7 12.94 4.03 -0.56
CA LYS A 7 13.02 4.19 0.91
C LYS A 7 13.09 2.84 1.61
N GLY A 8 12.37 1.85 1.08
CA GLY A 8 12.41 0.49 1.59
C GLY A 8 11.30 -0.40 1.05
N VAL A 9 11.14 -1.57 1.67
CA VAL A 9 10.16 -2.58 1.25
C VAL A 9 9.34 -3.01 2.47
N ILE A 10 8.02 -2.95 2.33
CA ILE A 10 7.08 -3.41 3.36
C ILE A 10 6.52 -4.75 2.92
N SER A 11 6.67 -5.77 3.78
CA SER A 11 6.10 -7.10 3.54
C SER A 11 4.63 -7.13 3.96
N CYS A 12 3.83 -7.91 3.24
CA CYS A 12 2.44 -8.12 3.58
C CYS A 12 2.33 -8.70 5.00
N PRO A 13 1.59 -8.07 5.93
CA PRO A 13 1.50 -8.54 7.32
C PRO A 13 0.78 -9.88 7.45
N ILE A 14 0.02 -10.29 6.42
CA ILE A 14 -0.84 -11.48 6.43
C ILE A 14 -0.10 -12.69 5.85
N CYS A 15 0.32 -12.61 4.59
CA CYS A 15 0.94 -13.74 3.90
C CYS A 15 2.47 -13.72 3.97
N LYS A 16 3.08 -12.60 4.36
CA LYS A 16 4.54 -12.36 4.40
C LYS A 16 5.30 -12.57 3.08
N LYS A 17 4.61 -12.94 1.99
CA LYS A 17 5.17 -13.19 0.66
C LYS A 17 5.08 -11.98 -0.26
N GLY A 18 3.94 -11.28 -0.24
CA GLY A 18 3.77 -10.05 -1.00
C GLY A 18 4.64 -8.93 -0.47
N LYS A 19 5.21 -8.12 -1.37
CA LYS A 19 6.09 -6.99 -1.04
C LYS A 19 5.55 -5.74 -1.72
N VAL A 20 5.61 -4.62 -1.02
CA VAL A 20 5.27 -3.30 -1.56
C VAL A 20 6.47 -2.39 -1.39
N ILE A 21 6.85 -1.69 -2.45
CA ILE A 21 8.02 -0.81 -2.48
C ILE A 21 7.58 0.58 -2.04
N ALA A 22 8.27 1.15 -1.05
CA ALA A 22 8.13 2.54 -0.63
C ALA A 22 9.22 3.37 -1.32
N TYR A 23 8.81 4.43 -2.01
CA TYR A 23 9.75 5.42 -2.57
C TYR A 23 10.03 6.52 -1.55
N GLU A 24 11.15 7.24 -1.71
CA GLU A 24 11.54 8.36 -0.82
C GLU A 24 10.48 9.46 -0.75
N SER A 25 9.75 9.70 -1.84
CA SER A 25 8.66 10.68 -1.92
C SER A 25 7.35 10.20 -1.28
N ALA A 26 7.23 8.91 -0.93
CA ALA A 26 6.00 8.34 -0.41
C ALA A 26 5.76 8.78 1.03
N SER A 27 4.60 9.38 1.29
CA SER A 27 4.15 9.82 2.60
C SER A 27 2.67 9.52 2.82
N GLY A 28 2.24 9.54 4.08
CA GLY A 28 0.87 9.29 4.47
C GLY A 28 0.46 7.81 4.43
N LYS A 29 -0.85 7.59 4.26
CA LYS A 29 -1.46 6.25 4.33
C LYS A 29 -2.19 5.91 3.05
N SER A 30 -2.06 4.66 2.61
CA SER A 30 -2.76 4.16 1.43
C SER A 30 -3.26 2.73 1.63
N SER A 31 -4.40 2.42 1.02
CA SER A 31 -4.92 1.05 0.95
C SER A 31 -4.36 0.38 -0.30
N VAL A 32 -3.51 -0.64 -0.11
CA VAL A 32 -2.84 -1.37 -1.19
C VAL A 32 -3.35 -2.82 -1.21
N GLY A 33 -3.60 -3.36 -2.39
CA GLY A 33 -3.93 -4.78 -2.55
C GLY A 33 -2.68 -5.65 -2.60
N CYS A 34 -2.63 -6.73 -1.82
CA CYS A 34 -1.55 -7.70 -1.93
C CYS A 34 -1.77 -8.60 -3.15
N HIS A 35 -0.86 -8.58 -4.13
CA HIS A 35 -0.93 -9.44 -5.31
C HIS A 35 -0.96 -10.95 -4.96
N ASN A 36 -0.31 -11.36 -3.87
CA ASN A 36 -0.17 -12.79 -3.54
C ASN A 36 -1.37 -13.37 -2.78
N CYS A 37 -2.00 -12.62 -1.87
CA CYS A 37 -3.15 -13.12 -1.08
C CYS A 37 -4.48 -12.45 -1.41
N GLY A 38 -4.49 -11.44 -2.29
CA GLY A 38 -5.70 -10.71 -2.70
C GLY A 38 -6.33 -9.83 -1.61
N ARG A 39 -5.77 -9.80 -0.39
CA ARG A 39 -6.26 -8.96 0.71
C ARG A 39 -5.72 -7.55 0.63
N TYR A 40 -6.47 -6.61 1.19
CA TYR A 40 -6.06 -5.22 1.31
C TYR A 40 -5.24 -5.01 2.59
N LEU A 41 -4.22 -4.17 2.47
CA LEU A 41 -3.39 -3.72 3.58
C LEU A 41 -3.40 -2.19 3.64
N LEU A 42 -3.50 -1.66 4.84
CA LEU A 42 -3.30 -0.23 5.08
C LEU A 42 -1.82 -0.01 5.34
N VAL A 43 -1.16 0.63 4.39
CA VAL A 43 0.26 0.97 4.46
C VAL A 43 0.39 2.38 5.02
N ASP A 44 1.26 2.56 6.02
CA ASP A 44 1.73 3.84 6.51
C ASP A 44 3.18 4.02 6.05
N TRP A 45 3.37 4.90 5.06
CA TRP A 45 4.65 5.14 4.41
C TRP A 45 5.62 5.94 5.28
N ASP A 46 5.09 6.74 6.20
CA ASP A 46 5.90 7.52 7.14
C ASP A 46 6.52 6.60 8.19
N LYS A 47 5.71 5.70 8.74
CA LYS A 47 6.14 4.72 9.76
C LYS A 47 6.74 3.43 9.17
N MET A 48 6.66 3.23 7.86
CA MET A 48 7.08 2.01 7.18
C MET A 48 6.42 0.75 7.76
N THR A 49 5.10 0.81 7.99
CA THR A 49 4.31 -0.29 8.57
C THR A 49 3.11 -0.64 7.70
N ALA A 50 2.62 -1.88 7.84
CA ALA A 50 1.39 -2.32 7.20
C ALA A 50 0.55 -3.15 8.17
N VAL A 51 -0.76 -2.94 8.13
CA VAL A 51 -1.75 -3.72 8.87
C VAL A 51 -2.83 -4.27 7.92
N GLU A 52 -3.50 -5.35 8.31
CA GLU A 52 -4.64 -5.87 7.54
C GLU A 52 -5.75 -4.81 7.47
N ASN A 53 -6.30 -4.61 6.26
CA ASN A 53 -7.39 -3.67 6.03
C ASN A 53 -8.58 -4.38 5.38
N LYS A 54 -9.78 -3.83 5.60
CA LYS A 54 -11.01 -4.33 4.97
C LYS A 54 -11.25 -3.58 3.67
N ALA A 55 -11.84 -4.28 2.69
CA ALA A 55 -12.29 -3.65 1.46
C ALA A 55 -13.36 -2.59 1.77
N CYS A 56 -13.14 -1.36 1.30
CA CYS A 56 -14.13 -0.30 1.43
C CYS A 56 -15.17 -0.45 0.32
N LYS A 57 -16.38 -0.89 0.69
CA LYS A 57 -17.49 -1.02 -0.27
C LYS A 57 -17.86 0.36 -0.83
N ASN A 58 -18.17 0.42 -2.13
CA ASN A 58 -18.59 1.65 -2.82
C ASN A 58 -17.54 2.78 -2.91
N ALA A 59 -16.26 2.50 -2.65
CA ALA A 59 -15.19 3.51 -2.80
C ALA A 59 -15.10 4.09 -4.23
N TYR A 60 -15.49 3.32 -5.24
CA TYR A 60 -15.57 3.79 -6.64
C TYR A 60 -16.55 4.96 -6.85
N LYS A 61 -17.48 5.22 -5.92
CA LYS A 61 -18.38 6.38 -5.98
C LYS A 61 -17.72 7.67 -5.47
N MET A 62 -16.57 7.55 -4.81
CA MET A 62 -15.81 8.65 -4.20
C MET A 62 -14.57 8.98 -5.02
N VAL A 63 -14.55 8.62 -6.31
CA VAL A 63 -13.42 8.93 -7.21
C VAL A 63 -13.33 10.44 -7.38
N VAL A 64 -12.18 10.99 -7.02
CA VAL A 64 -11.83 12.39 -7.30
C VAL A 64 -11.14 12.42 -8.67
N ASN A 65 -11.75 13.07 -9.65
CA ASN A 65 -11.11 13.35 -10.92
C ASN A 65 -10.46 14.73 -10.81
N ASN A 66 -9.15 14.79 -11.05
CA ASN A 66 -8.36 16.02 -11.01
C ASN A 66 -8.09 16.53 -12.43
#